data_AF-A0A812S4K2-F1
#
_entry.id   AF-A0A812S4K2-F1
#
_cell.length_a   1.000
_cell.length_b   1.000
_cell.length_c   1.000
_cell.angle_alpha   90.00
_cell.angle_beta   90.00
_cell.angle_gamma   90.00
#
_symmetry.space_group_name_H-M   'P 1'
#
loop_
_entity.id
_entity.type
_entity.pdbx_description
1 polymer ?
#
loop_
_entity_poly.entity_id
_entity_poly.type
_entity_poly.pdbx_seq_one_letter_code
_entity_poly.pdbx_strand_id
1 'polypeptide(L)'
;MCVCVCFWGGRPEVRKEATSCFGRLRESSFEVVQLGPSDDRAPYRLPQPQASLFSRGFQGKLPLCAIRITDAWAVERWTHLIKIEPTKAATLEEGALILSQWGYPTADVSGMRLALEKLAQRAQELGARHSSTGLPSEDEAKAIIAALNTALFAEYGLQGNAENYYDPENSMLHAVLARKKGIPISLSVVWAAVARRCGLECHPLADMPRHVLIRVPLRASDSAESAGPAVMRDLYIDAFDGGKMLVWRELVRFLGAMLGA
;
A
#
# COMPACT_ATOMS: atom_id res chain seq x y z
N MET A 1 20.94 -9.26 3.83
CA MET A 1 20.47 -10.21 4.86
C MET A 1 19.57 -11.23 4.20
N CYS A 2 19.76 -12.54 4.45
CA CYS A 2 18.81 -13.58 4.02
C CYS A 2 17.81 -13.83 5.15
N VAL A 3 16.51 -13.76 4.84
CA VAL A 3 15.45 -14.21 5.75
C VAL A 3 14.61 -15.23 5.01
N CYS A 4 14.58 -16.47 5.50
CA CYS A 4 13.63 -17.48 5.06
C CYS A 4 12.42 -17.47 5.99
N VAL A 5 11.22 -17.33 5.44
CA VAL A 5 9.97 -17.50 6.18
C VAL A 5 9.44 -18.89 5.85
N CYS A 6 9.35 -19.76 6.84
CA CYS A 6 8.80 -21.12 6.70
C CYS A 6 7.42 -21.17 7.38
N PHE A 7 6.46 -21.83 6.75
CA PHE A 7 5.13 -22.05 7.31
C PHE A 7 5.01 -23.50 7.79
N TRP A 8 4.83 -23.69 9.10
CA TRP A 8 4.58 -25.01 9.72
C TRP A 8 3.25 -24.96 10.48
N GLY A 9 2.32 -25.86 10.18
CA GLY A 9 1.04 -25.97 10.91
C GLY A 9 0.13 -24.73 10.89
N GLY A 10 0.31 -23.80 9.93
CA GLY A 10 -0.51 -22.58 9.82
C GLY A 10 -0.10 -21.44 10.75
N ARG A 11 1.03 -21.54 11.48
CA ARG A 11 1.63 -20.42 12.20
C ARG A 11 2.98 -20.04 11.56
N PRO A 12 3.25 -18.76 11.31
CA PRO A 12 4.56 -18.33 10.83
C PRO A 12 5.59 -18.47 11.97
N GLU A 13 6.66 -19.23 11.74
CA GLU A 13 7.80 -19.34 12.67
C GLU A 13 9.03 -18.77 11.97
N VAL A 14 9.61 -17.69 12.50
CA VAL A 14 10.76 -16.98 11.91
C VAL A 14 12.01 -17.32 12.70
N ARG A 15 12.98 -17.98 12.06
CA ARG A 15 14.30 -18.22 12.67
C ARG A 15 15.34 -17.27 12.07
N LYS A 16 15.95 -16.45 12.93
CA LYS A 16 17.11 -15.62 12.59
C LYS A 16 18.37 -16.43 12.85
N GLU A 17 18.91 -17.14 11.86
CA GLU A 17 20.28 -17.65 11.99
C GLU A 17 21.09 -17.40 10.71
N ALA A 18 22.17 -16.66 10.89
CA ALA A 18 23.30 -16.65 9.98
C ALA A 18 23.96 -18.03 10.07
N THR A 19 23.85 -18.81 8.99
CA THR A 19 24.80 -19.89 8.69
C THR A 19 24.87 -21.04 9.71
N SER A 20 23.76 -21.75 10.00
CA SER A 20 23.84 -23.04 10.72
C SER A 20 22.55 -23.89 10.64
N CYS A 21 22.09 -24.29 9.44
CA CYS A 21 21.02 -25.31 9.30
C CYS A 21 21.52 -26.71 8.94
N PHE A 22 22.83 -26.96 8.89
CA PHE A 22 23.41 -28.25 8.47
C PHE A 22 23.77 -29.20 9.63
N GLY A 23 23.13 -29.06 10.79
CA GLY A 23 23.53 -29.74 12.03
C GLY A 23 22.55 -30.81 12.56
N ARG A 24 21.79 -31.50 11.70
CA ARG A 24 21.16 -32.85 11.92
C ARG A 24 20.03 -33.12 10.92
N LEU A 25 20.38 -33.21 9.64
CA LEU A 25 19.57 -33.97 8.69
C LEU A 25 20.44 -35.16 8.28
N ARG A 26 20.05 -36.35 8.77
CA ARG A 26 20.69 -37.60 8.36
C ARG A 26 20.62 -37.71 6.85
N GLU A 27 21.74 -38.15 6.30
CA GLU A 27 22.00 -38.45 4.90
C GLU A 27 20.85 -39.24 4.26
N SER A 28 20.14 -38.58 3.35
CA SER A 28 19.65 -39.23 2.13
C SER A 28 19.23 -38.15 1.14
N SER A 29 20.09 -37.94 0.14
CA SER A 29 19.75 -37.42 -1.18
C SER A 29 19.26 -35.96 -1.26
N PHE A 30 20.14 -35.01 -0.97
CA PHE A 30 20.03 -33.67 -1.54
C PHE A 30 21.38 -33.28 -2.16
N GLU A 31 21.39 -33.04 -3.47
CA GLU A 31 22.49 -32.34 -4.12
C GLU A 31 22.37 -30.84 -3.80
N VAL A 32 23.34 -30.32 -3.05
CA VAL A 32 23.51 -28.89 -2.84
C VAL A 32 24.12 -28.32 -4.11
N VAL A 33 23.30 -27.68 -4.95
CA VAL A 33 23.83 -26.91 -6.08
C VAL A 33 24.35 -25.57 -5.53
N GLN A 34 25.65 -25.49 -5.26
CA GLN A 34 26.32 -24.21 -5.07
C GLN A 34 26.34 -23.47 -6.42
N LEU A 35 25.49 -22.45 -6.57
CA LEU A 35 25.62 -21.52 -7.67
C LEU A 35 26.75 -20.53 -7.34
N GLY A 36 27.81 -20.57 -8.15
CA GLY A 36 28.96 -19.67 -8.06
C GLY A 36 28.59 -18.20 -8.29
N PRO A 37 29.55 -17.26 -8.16
CA PRO A 37 29.27 -15.83 -8.21
C PRO A 37 28.60 -15.44 -9.52
N SER A 38 27.50 -14.69 -9.43
CA SER A 38 26.74 -14.20 -10.59
C SER A 38 27.52 -13.11 -11.31
N ASP A 39 27.76 -13.28 -12.60
CA ASP A 39 28.27 -12.24 -13.50
C ASP A 39 27.16 -11.21 -13.79
N ASP A 40 27.39 -9.95 -13.42
CA ASP A 40 26.42 -8.85 -13.45
C ASP A 40 25.98 -8.41 -14.87
N ARG A 41 26.49 -9.02 -15.94
CA ARG A 41 26.21 -8.59 -17.33
C ARG A 41 25.34 -9.54 -18.16
N ALA A 42 24.91 -10.68 -17.62
CA ALA A 42 24.02 -11.59 -18.34
C ALA A 42 22.57 -11.48 -17.85
N PRO A 43 21.55 -11.39 -18.73
CA PRO A 43 20.16 -11.46 -18.30
C PRO A 43 19.91 -12.84 -17.67
N TYR A 44 19.62 -12.85 -16.37
CA TYR A 44 19.31 -14.07 -15.62
C TYR A 44 18.08 -14.75 -16.24
N ARG A 45 18.26 -15.94 -16.83
CA ARG A 45 17.13 -16.80 -17.22
C ARG A 45 16.66 -17.55 -15.98
N LEU A 46 15.36 -17.49 -15.72
CA LEU A 46 14.70 -18.39 -14.78
C LEU A 46 15.09 -19.85 -15.12
N PRO A 47 15.46 -20.67 -14.13
CA PRO A 47 15.49 -22.11 -14.34
C PRO A 47 14.07 -22.55 -14.70
N GLN A 48 13.88 -23.09 -15.89
CA GLN A 48 12.63 -23.79 -16.21
C GLN A 48 12.48 -24.94 -15.20
N PRO A 49 11.28 -25.16 -14.63
CA PRO A 49 11.08 -26.29 -13.74
C PRO A 49 11.35 -27.57 -14.53
N GLN A 50 12.42 -28.29 -14.18
CA GLN A 50 12.63 -29.61 -14.74
C GLN A 50 11.53 -30.52 -14.20
N ALA A 51 10.51 -30.75 -15.04
CA ALA A 51 9.35 -31.57 -14.73
C ALA A 51 9.65 -33.08 -14.66
N SER A 52 10.90 -33.49 -14.40
CA SER A 52 11.33 -34.89 -14.46
C SER A 52 11.83 -35.42 -13.13
N LEU A 53 11.13 -35.12 -12.02
CA LEU A 53 11.32 -35.83 -10.74
C LEU A 53 9.96 -36.06 -10.04
N PHE A 54 8.97 -36.54 -10.77
CA PHE A 54 7.78 -37.15 -10.18
C PHE A 54 7.77 -38.65 -10.49
N SER A 55 8.50 -39.42 -9.70
CA SER A 55 8.12 -40.81 -9.49
C SER A 55 8.41 -41.22 -8.05
N ARG A 56 7.32 -41.60 -7.37
CA ARG A 56 7.19 -42.23 -6.04
C ARG A 56 7.07 -41.29 -4.83
N GLY A 57 5.81 -41.08 -4.43
CA GLY A 57 5.41 -41.35 -3.04
C GLY A 57 5.41 -40.20 -2.02
N PHE A 58 5.36 -38.93 -2.42
CA PHE A 58 5.25 -37.84 -1.45
C PHE A 58 3.78 -37.49 -1.14
N GLN A 59 3.27 -37.92 0.02
CA GLN A 59 1.95 -37.52 0.59
C GLN A 59 2.06 -36.32 1.55
N GLY A 60 2.97 -35.38 1.28
CA GLY A 60 3.10 -34.13 2.02
C GLY A 60 2.71 -32.94 1.16
N LYS A 61 1.99 -31.95 1.73
CA LYS A 61 1.76 -30.65 1.07
C LYS A 61 3.11 -30.07 0.65
N LEU A 62 3.25 -29.70 -0.62
CA LEU A 62 4.42 -28.98 -1.14
C LEU A 62 4.69 -27.76 -0.25
N PRO A 63 5.95 -27.48 0.16
CA PRO A 63 6.24 -26.27 0.91
C PRO A 63 5.96 -25.07 0.00
N LEU A 64 5.14 -24.14 0.51
CA LEU A 64 5.00 -22.80 -0.07
C LEU A 64 6.40 -22.24 -0.27
N CYS A 65 6.75 -21.84 -1.50
CA CYS A 65 8.09 -21.36 -1.77
C CYS A 65 8.39 -20.15 -0.87
N ALA A 66 9.51 -20.21 -0.16
CA ALA A 66 10.00 -19.05 0.59
C ALA A 66 10.41 -17.99 -0.43
N ILE A 67 9.62 -16.93 -0.57
CA ILE A 67 9.99 -15.80 -1.44
C ILE A 67 11.21 -15.14 -0.81
N ARG A 68 12.34 -15.17 -1.53
CA ARG A 68 13.55 -14.47 -1.11
C ARG A 68 13.41 -12.99 -1.46
N ILE A 69 13.20 -12.16 -0.45
CA ILE A 69 13.14 -10.70 -0.61
C ILE A 69 14.57 -10.15 -0.75
N THR A 70 14.86 -9.53 -1.89
CA THR A 70 16.16 -8.95 -2.26
C THR A 70 15.95 -7.69 -3.10
N ASP A 71 17.02 -6.95 -3.40
CA ASP A 71 16.95 -5.82 -4.32
C ASP A 71 16.50 -6.25 -5.72
N ALA A 72 16.98 -7.39 -6.21
CA ALA A 72 16.54 -7.95 -7.50
C ALA A 72 15.04 -8.28 -7.50
N TRP A 73 14.53 -8.87 -6.41
CA TRP A 73 13.09 -9.09 -6.23
C TRP A 73 12.32 -7.77 -6.23
N ALA A 74 12.81 -6.74 -5.53
CA ALA A 74 12.14 -5.45 -5.47
C ALA A 74 12.11 -4.82 -6.86
N VAL A 75 13.23 -4.80 -7.58
CA VAL A 75 13.32 -4.32 -8.97
C VAL A 75 12.33 -5.06 -9.87
N GLU A 76 12.22 -6.38 -9.77
CA GLU A 76 11.25 -7.17 -10.53
C GLU A 76 9.80 -6.75 -10.20
N ARG A 77 9.44 -6.65 -8.92
CA ARG A 77 8.08 -6.26 -8.49
C ARG A 77 7.72 -4.85 -8.91
N TRP A 78 8.63 -3.89 -8.74
CA TRP A 78 8.45 -2.51 -9.21
C TRP A 78 8.35 -2.44 -10.73
N THR A 79 9.21 -3.16 -11.45
CA THR A 79 9.17 -3.22 -12.92
C THR A 79 7.83 -3.76 -13.40
N HIS A 80 7.31 -4.80 -12.74
CA HIS A 80 5.99 -5.32 -13.04
C HIS A 80 4.93 -4.27 -12.75
N LEU A 81 4.91 -3.68 -11.55
CA LEU A 81 3.92 -2.68 -11.14
C LEU A 81 3.84 -1.48 -12.10
N ILE A 82 4.98 -0.97 -12.57
CA ILE A 82 5.05 0.17 -13.50
C ILE A 82 4.57 -0.19 -14.91
N LYS A 83 4.69 -1.47 -15.30
CA LYS A 83 4.25 -1.97 -16.61
C LYS A 83 2.77 -2.31 -16.69
N ILE A 84 2.13 -2.62 -15.55
CA ILE A 84 0.67 -2.78 -15.56
C ILE A 84 0.08 -1.39 -15.84
N GLU A 85 -0.99 -1.33 -16.63
CA GLU A 85 -1.82 -0.12 -16.79
C GLU A 85 -3.08 -0.13 -15.88
N PRO A 86 -3.03 -0.24 -14.54
CA PRO A 86 -4.16 0.19 -13.72
C PRO A 86 -4.22 1.71 -13.77
N THR A 87 -5.37 2.29 -13.40
CA THR A 87 -5.40 3.72 -13.07
C THR A 87 -4.27 4.02 -12.07
N LYS A 88 -3.49 5.08 -12.31
CA LYS A 88 -2.30 5.45 -11.50
C LYS A 88 -2.56 5.46 -9.97
N ALA A 89 -3.81 5.67 -9.62
CA ALA A 89 -4.37 5.59 -8.29
C ALA A 89 -4.22 4.20 -7.64
N ALA A 90 -4.65 3.12 -8.32
CA ALA A 90 -4.71 1.76 -7.77
C ALA A 90 -3.32 1.13 -7.52
N THR A 91 -2.27 1.65 -8.15
CA THR A 91 -0.89 1.16 -7.98
C THR A 91 -0.20 1.66 -6.71
N LEU A 92 -0.72 2.71 -6.05
CA LEU A 92 -0.07 3.32 -4.89
C LEU A 92 -0.06 2.41 -3.65
N GLU A 93 -1.15 1.69 -3.39
CA GLU A 93 -1.21 0.71 -2.30
C GLU A 93 -0.17 -0.40 -2.54
N GLU A 94 -0.13 -0.95 -3.76
CA GLU A 94 0.81 -2.01 -4.12
C GLU A 94 2.26 -1.56 -3.95
N GLY A 95 2.58 -0.35 -4.44
CA GLY A 95 3.90 0.23 -4.26
C GLY A 95 4.29 0.39 -2.80
N ALA A 96 3.37 0.84 -1.94
CA ALA A 96 3.61 0.98 -0.50
C ALA A 96 3.81 -0.37 0.21
N LEU A 97 3.11 -1.42 -0.23
CA LEU A 97 3.30 -2.79 0.26
C LEU A 97 4.66 -3.35 -0.16
N ILE A 98 5.06 -3.19 -1.42
CA ILE A 98 6.38 -3.60 -1.93
C ILE A 98 7.48 -2.86 -1.16
N LEU A 99 7.35 -1.54 -0.98
CA LEU A 99 8.33 -0.73 -0.24
C LEU A 99 8.50 -1.22 1.20
N SER A 100 7.38 -1.48 1.89
CA SER A 100 7.40 -1.99 3.27
C SER A 100 8.06 -3.36 3.34
N GLN A 101 7.72 -4.26 2.42
CA GLN A 101 8.28 -5.61 2.39
C GLN A 101 9.76 -5.62 2.00
N TRP A 102 10.20 -4.70 1.14
CA TRP A 102 11.60 -4.55 0.78
C TRP A 102 12.44 -4.03 1.95
N GLY A 103 12.00 -2.95 2.61
CA GLY A 103 12.67 -2.43 3.81
C GLY A 103 12.64 -3.40 4.99
N TYR A 104 11.56 -4.19 5.10
CA TYR A 104 11.31 -5.12 6.18
C TYR A 104 10.84 -6.46 5.59
N PRO A 105 11.76 -7.39 5.27
CA PRO A 105 11.43 -8.69 4.64
C PRO A 105 10.44 -9.56 5.42
N THR A 106 10.22 -9.26 6.70
CA THR A 106 9.26 -9.95 7.58
C THR A 106 7.92 -9.24 7.70
N ALA A 107 7.72 -8.10 7.02
CA ALA A 107 6.46 -7.38 7.03
C ALA A 107 5.32 -8.26 6.49
N ASP A 108 4.25 -8.37 7.27
CA ASP A 108 3.08 -9.17 6.95
C ASP A 108 2.17 -8.43 5.95
N VAL A 109 2.40 -8.68 4.66
CA VAL A 109 1.60 -8.10 3.56
C VAL A 109 0.13 -8.49 3.66
N SER A 110 -0.17 -9.74 4.03
CA SER A 110 -1.54 -10.21 4.18
C SER A 110 -2.23 -9.49 5.35
N GLY A 111 -1.53 -9.32 6.47
CA GLY A 111 -2.01 -8.53 7.61
C GLY A 111 -2.28 -7.07 7.26
N MET A 112 -1.40 -6.41 6.50
CA MET A 112 -1.61 -5.04 6.04
C MET A 112 -2.88 -4.91 5.18
N ARG A 113 -3.08 -5.81 4.22
CA ARG A 113 -4.30 -5.81 3.38
C ARG A 113 -5.55 -6.04 4.21
N LEU A 114 -5.50 -6.98 5.16
CA LEU A 114 -6.62 -7.25 6.05
C LEU A 114 -6.94 -6.03 6.94
N ALA A 115 -5.91 -5.29 7.39
CA ALA A 115 -6.12 -4.07 8.15
C ALA A 115 -6.83 -2.99 7.31
N LEU A 116 -6.39 -2.76 6.07
CA LEU A 116 -7.06 -1.85 5.14
C LEU A 116 -8.50 -2.25 4.84
N GLU A 117 -8.75 -3.56 4.68
CA GLU A 117 -10.09 -4.10 4.47
C GLU A 117 -11.00 -3.84 5.68
N LYS A 118 -10.50 -4.09 6.90
CA LYS A 118 -11.23 -3.80 8.14
C LYS A 118 -11.57 -2.32 8.29
N LEU A 119 -10.65 -1.43 7.93
CA LEU A 119 -10.90 0.01 7.93
C LEU A 119 -11.97 0.41 6.91
N ALA A 120 -11.96 -0.20 5.72
CA ALA A 120 -12.99 0.01 4.72
C ALA A 120 -14.36 -0.50 5.17
N GLN A 121 -14.41 -1.72 5.73
CA GLN A 121 -15.63 -2.25 6.32
C GLN A 121 -16.16 -1.31 7.40
N ARG A 122 -15.29 -0.80 8.28
CA ARG A 122 -15.70 0.12 9.32
C ARG A 122 -16.24 1.44 8.77
N ALA A 123 -15.57 2.02 7.77
CA ALA A 123 -16.07 3.22 7.09
C ALA A 123 -17.43 2.96 6.42
N GLN A 124 -17.63 1.81 5.80
CA GLN A 124 -18.89 1.41 5.18
C GLN A 124 -20.03 1.21 6.19
N GLU A 125 -19.72 0.74 7.41
CA GLU A 125 -20.68 0.68 8.53
C GLU A 125 -21.08 2.08 9.01
N LEU A 126 -20.17 3.05 8.92
CA LEU A 126 -20.41 4.47 9.22
C LEU A 126 -21.09 5.22 8.06
N GLY A 127 -21.37 4.55 6.94
CA GLY A 127 -22.09 5.14 5.79
C GLY A 127 -21.23 5.50 4.58
N ALA A 128 -19.93 5.19 4.57
CA ALA A 128 -19.06 5.38 3.42
C ALA A 128 -19.35 4.32 2.33
N ARG A 129 -20.45 4.46 1.58
CA ARG A 129 -20.79 3.55 0.47
C ARG A 129 -21.22 4.34 -0.76
N HIS A 130 -20.35 4.41 -1.76
CA HIS A 130 -20.74 4.85 -3.08
C HIS A 130 -21.13 3.65 -3.94
N SER A 131 -22.43 3.52 -4.23
CA SER A 131 -22.98 2.36 -4.97
C SER A 131 -23.27 2.68 -6.44
N SER A 132 -23.07 3.94 -6.86
CA SER A 132 -23.33 4.39 -8.23
C SER A 132 -22.12 4.13 -9.13
N THR A 133 -22.36 4.02 -10.44
CA THR A 133 -21.29 3.88 -11.45
C THR A 133 -20.70 5.22 -11.89
N GLY A 134 -21.23 6.34 -11.41
CA GLY A 134 -20.80 7.70 -11.75
C GLY A 134 -20.01 8.37 -10.64
N LEU A 135 -19.73 9.67 -10.80
CA LEU A 135 -19.16 10.48 -9.73
C LEU A 135 -20.23 10.82 -8.68
N PRO A 136 -19.87 10.96 -7.39
CA PRO A 136 -20.82 11.33 -6.35
C PRO A 136 -21.29 12.78 -6.49
N SER A 137 -22.47 13.06 -5.93
CA SER A 137 -22.86 14.44 -5.63
C SER A 137 -21.97 15.05 -4.54
N GLU A 138 -21.94 16.37 -4.40
CA GLU A 138 -21.17 17.03 -3.34
C GLU A 138 -21.61 16.56 -1.94
N ASP A 139 -22.91 16.49 -1.68
CA ASP A 139 -23.45 16.07 -0.38
C ASP A 139 -23.13 14.60 -0.07
N GLU A 140 -23.24 13.73 -1.08
CA GLU A 140 -22.86 12.32 -0.96
C GLU A 140 -21.36 12.17 -0.69
N ALA A 141 -20.51 12.88 -1.44
CA ALA A 141 -19.07 12.85 -1.26
C ALA A 141 -18.70 13.31 0.15
N LYS A 142 -19.28 14.41 0.64
CA LYS A 142 -19.08 14.93 2.01
C LYS A 142 -19.47 13.90 3.07
N ALA A 143 -20.60 13.20 2.90
CA ALA A 143 -21.04 12.18 3.84
C ALA A 143 -20.05 11.00 3.89
N ILE A 144 -19.61 10.53 2.72
CA ILE A 144 -18.61 9.45 2.60
C ILE A 144 -17.28 9.88 3.21
N ILE A 145 -16.79 11.08 2.91
CA ILE A 145 -15.55 11.63 3.47
C ILE A 145 -15.64 11.72 5.00
N ALA A 146 -16.77 12.18 5.56
CA ALA A 146 -16.96 12.25 7.00
C ALA A 146 -16.90 10.87 7.67
N ALA A 147 -17.53 9.86 7.06
CA ALA A 147 -17.47 8.48 7.53
C ALA A 147 -16.05 7.88 7.42
N LEU A 148 -15.35 8.12 6.32
CA LEU A 148 -13.94 7.74 6.15
C LEU A 148 -13.05 8.37 7.23
N ASN A 149 -13.19 9.68 7.45
CA ASN A 149 -12.39 10.39 8.42
C ASN A 149 -12.67 9.93 9.86
N THR A 150 -13.93 9.63 10.16
CA THR A 150 -14.31 9.05 11.45
C THR A 150 -13.65 7.69 11.65
N ALA A 151 -13.74 6.77 10.67
CA ALA A 151 -13.11 5.46 10.75
C ALA A 151 -11.58 5.56 10.91
N LEU A 152 -10.93 6.39 10.09
CA LEU A 152 -9.47 6.44 9.98
C LEU A 152 -8.80 7.25 11.09
N PHE A 153 -9.32 8.43 11.40
CA PHE A 153 -8.66 9.38 12.29
C PHE A 153 -9.31 9.40 13.68
N ALA A 154 -10.64 9.41 13.78
CA ALA A 154 -11.31 9.49 15.07
C ALA A 154 -11.32 8.15 15.82
N GLU A 155 -11.66 7.05 15.14
CA GLU A 155 -11.77 5.72 15.77
C GLU A 155 -10.45 4.94 15.69
N TYR A 156 -9.89 4.79 14.49
CA TYR A 156 -8.64 4.04 14.34
C TYR A 156 -7.43 4.81 14.88
N GLY A 157 -7.45 6.14 14.83
CA GLY A 157 -6.44 7.00 15.46
C GLY A 157 -5.22 7.27 14.60
N LEU A 158 -5.34 7.24 13.26
CA LEU A 158 -4.25 7.70 12.39
C LEU A 158 -3.96 9.18 12.65
N GLN A 159 -2.69 9.55 12.61
CA GLN A 159 -2.27 10.94 12.76
C GLN A 159 -0.97 11.23 12.01
N GLY A 160 -0.83 12.48 11.57
CA GLY A 160 0.45 13.01 11.11
C GLY A 160 1.48 13.01 12.24
N ASN A 161 2.72 12.65 11.92
CA ASN A 161 3.83 12.69 12.88
C ASN A 161 4.70 13.93 12.65
N ALA A 162 4.19 15.12 12.98
CA ALA A 162 4.95 16.36 12.83
C ALA A 162 6.16 16.44 13.78
N GLU A 163 6.04 15.89 14.99
CA GLU A 163 7.10 15.90 16.01
C GLU A 163 8.35 15.13 15.57
N ASN A 164 8.16 13.97 14.92
CA ASN A 164 9.25 13.15 14.42
C ASN A 164 9.03 12.82 12.94
N TYR A 165 8.93 13.88 12.11
CA TYR A 165 8.57 13.80 10.70
C TYR A 165 9.49 12.88 9.88
N TYR A 166 10.80 12.94 10.14
CA TYR A 166 11.82 12.21 9.39
C TYR A 166 12.07 10.79 9.90
N ASP A 167 11.27 10.26 10.83
CA ASP A 167 11.31 8.84 11.20
C ASP A 167 11.00 7.99 9.96
N PRO A 168 11.92 7.12 9.50
CA PRO A 168 11.72 6.28 8.32
C PRO A 168 10.46 5.42 8.40
N GLU A 169 10.07 5.01 9.61
CA GLU A 169 8.89 4.18 9.87
C GLU A 169 7.59 4.90 9.49
N ASN A 170 7.57 6.23 9.50
CA ASN A 170 6.40 7.00 9.05
C ASN A 170 6.12 6.82 7.55
N SER A 171 7.07 6.29 6.77
CA SER A 171 6.92 6.04 5.33
C SER A 171 6.54 4.59 5.02
N MET A 172 6.65 3.69 5.99
CA MET A 172 6.48 2.25 5.79
C MET A 172 5.07 1.84 6.19
N LEU A 173 4.25 1.40 5.24
CA LEU A 173 2.84 1.07 5.46
C LEU A 173 2.61 0.09 6.62
N HIS A 174 3.48 -0.91 6.79
CA HIS A 174 3.38 -1.87 7.90
C HIS A 174 3.50 -1.17 9.27
N ALA A 175 4.43 -0.23 9.39
CA ALA A 175 4.67 0.54 10.61
C ALA A 175 3.63 1.64 10.80
N VAL A 176 3.19 2.30 9.72
CA VAL A 176 2.11 3.29 9.76
C VAL A 176 0.81 2.67 10.27
N LEU A 177 0.45 1.47 9.80
CA LEU A 177 -0.74 0.77 10.29
C LEU A 177 -0.58 0.35 11.76
N ALA A 178 0.60 -0.15 12.16
CA ALA A 178 0.83 -0.59 13.55
C ALA A 178 0.91 0.57 14.55
N ARG A 179 1.65 1.63 14.21
CA ARG A 179 1.93 2.79 15.07
C ARG A 179 0.89 3.89 14.94
N LYS A 180 0.05 3.84 13.90
CA LYS A 180 -0.96 4.85 13.55
C LYS A 180 -0.39 6.25 13.32
N LYS A 181 0.89 6.30 12.91
CA LYS A 181 1.64 7.54 12.66
C LYS A 181 2.27 7.49 11.27
N GLY A 182 2.13 8.56 10.50
CA GLY A 182 2.67 8.62 9.14
C GLY A 182 3.04 10.03 8.68
N ILE A 183 3.68 10.12 7.51
CA ILE A 183 3.92 11.35 6.74
C ILE A 183 2.82 11.57 5.69
N PRO A 184 2.71 12.77 5.07
CA PRO A 184 1.61 13.09 4.15
C PRO A 184 1.36 12.05 3.07
N ILE A 185 2.40 11.55 2.39
CA ILE A 185 2.23 10.54 1.34
C ILE A 185 1.68 9.22 1.88
N SER A 186 2.17 8.74 3.03
CA SER A 186 1.78 7.45 3.60
C SER A 186 0.32 7.44 4.09
N LEU A 187 -0.12 8.53 4.73
CA LEU A 187 -1.50 8.68 5.19
C LEU A 187 -2.45 8.84 4.01
N SER A 188 -2.02 9.56 2.96
CA SER A 188 -2.80 9.67 1.73
C SER A 188 -2.94 8.34 0.99
N VAL A 189 -1.93 7.46 1.03
CA VAL A 189 -2.05 6.10 0.50
C VAL A 189 -3.08 5.29 1.28
N VAL A 190 -3.05 5.32 2.62
CA VAL A 190 -4.04 4.61 3.46
C VAL A 190 -5.44 5.13 3.20
N TRP A 191 -5.63 6.46 3.21
CA TRP A 191 -6.92 7.08 2.97
C TRP A 191 -7.48 6.70 1.59
N ALA A 192 -6.67 6.81 0.54
CA ALA A 192 -7.11 6.48 -0.83
C ALA A 192 -7.38 4.98 -1.01
N ALA A 193 -6.61 4.10 -0.37
CA ALA A 193 -6.84 2.66 -0.38
C ALA A 193 -8.20 2.30 0.24
N VAL A 194 -8.57 2.95 1.35
CA VAL A 194 -9.84 2.71 2.04
C VAL A 194 -11.01 3.36 1.30
N ALA A 195 -10.85 4.58 0.81
CA ALA A 195 -11.85 5.29 0.02
C ALA A 195 -12.28 4.50 -1.23
N ARG A 196 -11.33 3.92 -1.96
CA ARG A 196 -11.63 3.11 -3.15
C ARG A 196 -12.40 1.83 -2.85
N ARG A 197 -12.09 1.17 -1.73
CA ARG A 197 -12.89 0.03 -1.25
C ARG A 197 -14.31 0.43 -0.88
N CYS A 198 -14.53 1.70 -0.55
CA CYS A 198 -15.85 2.29 -0.31
C CYS A 198 -16.55 2.75 -1.61
N GLY A 199 -15.95 2.51 -2.77
CA GLY A 199 -16.45 2.94 -4.08
C GLY A 199 -16.16 4.40 -4.43
N LEU A 200 -15.43 5.14 -3.58
CA LEU A 200 -15.13 6.54 -3.81
C LEU A 200 -13.89 6.70 -4.71
N GLU A 201 -14.09 7.27 -5.88
CA GLU A 201 -12.99 7.67 -6.77
C GLU A 201 -12.17 8.79 -6.11
N CYS A 202 -10.84 8.66 -6.12
CA CYS A 202 -9.95 9.66 -5.56
C CYS A 202 -8.52 9.58 -6.14
N HIS A 203 -7.89 10.75 -6.23
CA HIS A 203 -6.60 10.96 -6.89
C HIS A 203 -5.64 11.72 -5.98
N PRO A 204 -4.62 11.05 -5.40
CA PRO A 204 -3.56 11.74 -4.68
C PRO A 204 -2.77 12.69 -5.60
N LEU A 205 -2.57 13.92 -5.13
CA LEU A 205 -1.84 15.00 -5.78
C LEU A 205 -0.56 15.24 -4.99
N ALA A 206 0.58 14.93 -5.59
CA ALA A 206 1.90 14.99 -4.94
C ALA A 206 2.75 16.21 -5.38
N ASP A 207 2.23 17.09 -6.23
CA ASP A 207 2.98 18.21 -6.81
C ASP A 207 3.11 19.43 -5.88
N MET A 208 3.04 19.22 -4.55
CA MET A 208 3.12 20.27 -3.54
C MET A 208 4.30 20.04 -2.58
N PRO A 209 5.15 21.05 -2.33
CA PRO A 209 6.23 20.92 -1.35
C PRO A 209 5.68 20.54 0.04
N ARG A 210 6.13 19.39 0.58
CA ARG A 210 5.77 18.87 1.91
C ARG A 210 4.28 18.53 2.12
N HIS A 211 3.44 18.56 1.09
CA HIS A 211 2.03 18.20 1.21
C HIS A 211 1.60 17.24 0.12
N VAL A 212 0.67 16.35 0.47
CA VAL A 212 -0.01 15.47 -0.48
C VAL A 212 -1.49 15.59 -0.19
N LEU A 213 -2.23 16.20 -1.11
CA LEU A 213 -3.68 16.28 -1.02
C LEU A 213 -4.31 15.19 -1.86
N ILE A 214 -5.56 14.85 -1.57
CA ILE A 214 -6.32 13.86 -2.33
C ILE A 214 -7.50 14.58 -2.95
N ARG A 215 -7.57 14.57 -4.28
CA ARG A 215 -8.71 15.12 -5.03
C ARG A 215 -9.82 14.07 -5.11
N VAL A 216 -11.04 14.47 -4.77
CA VAL A 216 -12.27 13.68 -4.92
C VAL A 216 -13.13 14.36 -5.98
N PRO A 217 -13.18 13.81 -7.20
CA PRO A 217 -13.96 14.38 -8.28
C PRO A 217 -15.46 14.28 -8.02
N LEU A 218 -16.20 15.33 -8.36
CA LEU A 218 -17.66 15.41 -8.19
C LEU A 218 -18.39 15.34 -9.53
N ARG A 219 -19.63 14.85 -9.52
CA ARG A 219 -20.51 14.96 -10.68
C ARG A 219 -20.80 16.43 -10.99
N ALA A 220 -20.95 16.76 -12.26
CA ALA A 220 -21.45 18.07 -12.63
C ALA A 220 -22.89 18.27 -12.12
N SER A 221 -23.16 19.40 -11.48
CA SER A 221 -24.53 19.86 -11.25
C SER A 221 -25.11 20.48 -12.51
N ASP A 222 -26.43 20.40 -12.65
CA ASP A 222 -27.17 21.03 -13.76
C ASP A 222 -27.32 22.56 -13.58
N SER A 223 -26.79 23.13 -12.49
CA SER A 223 -26.87 24.57 -12.19
C SER A 223 -25.91 25.39 -13.05
N ALA A 224 -26.32 26.61 -13.41
CA ALA A 224 -25.49 27.55 -14.17
C ALA A 224 -24.19 27.96 -13.43
N GLU A 225 -24.17 27.83 -12.10
CA GLU A 225 -22.98 28.05 -11.25
C GLU A 225 -21.86 27.01 -11.48
N SER A 226 -22.17 25.93 -12.19
CA SER A 226 -21.24 24.86 -12.57
C SER A 226 -20.33 25.19 -13.75
N ALA A 227 -20.42 26.41 -14.29
CA ALA A 227 -19.76 26.83 -15.53
C ALA A 227 -18.22 26.87 -15.48
N GLY A 228 -17.61 26.59 -14.32
CA GLY A 228 -16.16 26.52 -14.15
C GLY A 228 -15.54 25.14 -14.47
N PRO A 229 -14.21 25.08 -14.64
CA PRO A 229 -13.48 23.82 -14.78
C PRO A 229 -13.83 22.84 -13.66
N ALA A 230 -13.98 21.54 -13.97
CA ALA A 230 -14.35 20.50 -13.00
C ALA A 230 -13.47 20.52 -11.73
N VAL A 231 -12.17 20.77 -11.90
CA VAL A 231 -11.20 20.87 -10.80
C VAL A 231 -11.58 21.92 -9.74
N MET A 232 -12.27 23.00 -10.11
CA MET A 232 -12.68 24.05 -9.16
C MET A 232 -13.91 23.65 -8.33
N ARG A 233 -14.60 22.58 -8.72
CA ARG A 233 -15.80 22.07 -8.02
C ARG A 233 -15.47 20.90 -7.11
N ASP A 234 -14.37 20.21 -7.37
CA ASP A 234 -13.96 19.03 -6.63
C ASP A 234 -13.57 19.33 -5.18
N LEU A 235 -13.57 18.27 -4.37
CA LEU A 235 -13.14 18.32 -2.97
C LEU A 235 -11.69 17.86 -2.85
N TYR A 236 -10.98 18.41 -1.87
CA TYR A 236 -9.58 18.08 -1.59
C TYR A 236 -9.41 17.69 -0.14
N ILE A 237 -8.66 16.62 0.12
CA ILE A 237 -8.46 16.07 1.45
C ILE A 237 -6.99 16.15 1.84
N ASP A 238 -6.71 16.71 3.00
CA ASP A 238 -5.41 16.60 3.67
C ASP A 238 -5.45 15.48 4.71
N ALA A 239 -4.94 14.30 4.36
CA ALA A 239 -4.89 13.15 5.27
C ALA A 239 -3.87 13.33 6.41
N PHE A 240 -2.90 14.24 6.27
CA PHE A 240 -1.94 14.54 7.33
C PHE A 240 -2.57 15.40 8.43
N ASP A 241 -3.46 16.33 8.05
CA ASP A 241 -4.26 17.17 8.95
C ASP A 241 -5.62 16.51 9.30
N GLY A 242 -5.60 15.22 9.63
CA GLY A 242 -6.79 14.49 10.11
C GLY A 242 -7.91 14.31 9.10
N GLY A 243 -7.61 14.36 7.80
CA GLY A 243 -8.61 14.26 6.74
C GLY A 243 -9.33 15.58 6.47
N LYS A 244 -8.73 16.72 6.84
CA LYS A 244 -9.29 18.05 6.57
C LYS A 244 -9.73 18.20 5.13
N MET A 245 -10.99 18.52 4.94
CA MET A 245 -11.60 18.74 3.64
C MET A 245 -11.50 20.22 3.27
N LEU A 246 -11.11 20.48 2.03
CA LEU A 246 -10.94 21.79 1.44
C LEU A 246 -11.78 21.88 0.16
N VAL A 247 -12.52 22.97 -0.01
CA VAL A 247 -13.06 23.36 -1.31
C VAL A 247 -12.03 24.19 -2.09
N TRP A 248 -12.24 24.41 -3.39
CA TRP A 248 -11.32 25.15 -4.25
C TRP A 248 -10.82 26.48 -3.67
N ARG A 249 -11.71 27.31 -3.13
CA ARG A 249 -11.32 28.60 -2.53
C ARG A 249 -10.37 28.43 -1.34
N GLU A 250 -10.55 27.38 -0.55
CA GLU A 250 -9.71 27.08 0.61
C GLU A 250 -8.38 26.48 0.15
N LEU A 251 -8.40 25.63 -0.89
CA LEU A 251 -7.19 25.13 -1.54
C LEU A 251 -6.34 26.30 -2.07
N VAL A 252 -6.93 27.26 -2.78
CA VAL A 252 -6.20 28.43 -3.30
C VAL A 252 -5.58 29.24 -2.17
N ARG A 253 -6.31 29.47 -1.07
CA ARG A 253 -5.76 30.15 0.12
C ARG A 253 -4.62 29.37 0.76
N PHE A 254 -4.80 28.05 0.89
CA PHE A 254 -3.79 27.15 1.42
C PHE A 254 -2.50 27.19 0.59
N LEU A 255 -2.64 27.14 -0.74
CA LEU A 255 -1.53 27.27 -1.68
C LEU A 255 -0.87 28.65 -1.64
N GLY A 256 -1.66 29.73 -1.58
CA GLY A 256 -1.15 31.11 -1.46
C GLY A 256 -0.29 31.29 -0.21
N ALA A 257 -0.79 30.83 0.94
CA ALA A 257 -0.04 30.83 2.19
C ALA A 257 1.26 30.01 2.12
N MET A 258 1.27 28.90 1.39
CA MET A 258 2.46 28.06 1.21
C MET A 258 3.50 28.68 0.28
N LEU A 259 3.05 29.34 -0.79
CA LEU A 259 3.90 29.97 -1.81
C LEU A 259 4.32 31.39 -1.45
N GLY A 260 3.83 31.93 -0.33
CA GLY A 260 4.15 33.29 0.13
C GLY A 260 3.53 34.39 -0.74
N ALA A 261 2.38 34.11 -1.37
CA ALA A 261 1.65 35.02 -2.24
C ALA A 261 0.43 35.64 -1.54
#